data_AF-A0A379B0W6-F1
#
_entry.id   AF-A0A379B0W6-F1
#
_cell.length_a   1.000
_cell.length_b   1.000
_cell.length_c   1.000
_cell.angle_alpha   90.00
_cell.angle_beta   90.00
_cell.angle_gamma   90.00
#
_symmetry.space_group_name_H-M   'P 1'
#
loop_
_entity.id
_entity.type
_entity.pdbx_description
1 polymer ?
#
loop_
_entity_poly.entity_id
_entity_poly.type
_entity_poly.pdbx_seq_one_letter_code
_entity_poly.pdbx_strand_id
1 'polypeptide(L)'
;MLCEYYALEGISDLIATVRKIRQAVNPDLDITGIVRTMYDSRSRLVAEVSEQLRSHFGDLLFETVIPRNIRLAEAPSHGMPVMAYDAQAKGAKAYLALADELAARVSGK
;
A
#
# COMPACT_ATOMS: atom_id res chain seq x y z
N MET A 1 -12.32 16.08 -8.24
CA MET A 1 -11.67 15.68 -6.97
C MET A 1 -10.88 14.42 -7.26
N LEU A 2 -9.60 14.39 -6.92
CA LEU A 2 -8.65 13.34 -7.31
C LEU A 2 -8.68 12.18 -6.29
N CYS A 3 -8.64 10.94 -6.78
CA CYS A 3 -8.85 9.72 -5.99
C CYS A 3 -7.85 9.57 -4.83
N GLU A 4 -6.69 10.19 -4.97
CA GLU A 4 -5.61 10.17 -4.00
C GLU A 4 -5.95 10.97 -2.74
N TYR A 5 -6.71 12.05 -2.86
CA TYR A 5 -7.21 12.81 -1.71
C TYR A 5 -8.34 12.06 -0.99
N TYR A 6 -9.24 11.41 -1.73
CA TYR A 6 -10.30 10.59 -1.15
C TYR A 6 -9.75 9.38 -0.36
N ALA A 7 -8.70 8.75 -0.87
CA ALA A 7 -8.04 7.66 -0.16
C ALA A 7 -7.40 8.15 1.16
N LEU A 8 -6.83 9.36 1.17
CA LEU A 8 -6.29 9.98 2.38
C LEU A 8 -7.40 10.31 3.39
N GLU A 9 -8.53 10.85 2.93
CA GLU A 9 -9.65 11.19 3.82
C GLU A 9 -10.24 9.93 4.48
N GLY A 10 -10.44 8.86 3.70
CA GLY A 10 -11.01 7.60 4.19
C GLY A 10 -10.09 6.76 5.09
N ILE A 11 -8.77 7.01 5.08
CA ILE A 11 -7.83 6.20 5.88
C ILE A 11 -8.06 6.36 7.39
N SER A 12 -8.45 7.56 7.83
CA SER A 12 -8.68 7.85 9.24
C SER A 12 -9.86 7.07 9.78
N ASP A 13 -10.94 6.97 9.00
CA ASP A 13 -12.15 6.21 9.35
C ASP A 13 -11.88 4.71 9.36
N LEU A 14 -11.07 4.21 8.43
CA LEU A 14 -10.64 2.81 8.41
C LEU A 14 -9.83 2.46 9.67
N ILE A 15 -8.87 3.29 10.05
CA ILE A 15 -8.07 3.08 11.27
C ILE A 15 -8.95 3.10 12.52
N ALA A 16 -9.87 4.06 12.60
CA ALA A 16 -10.84 4.12 13.69
C ALA A 16 -11.68 2.84 13.77
N THR A 17 -12.06 2.29 12.62
CA THR A 17 -12.84 1.04 12.54
C THR A 17 -12.03 -0.17 13.00
N VAL A 18 -10.78 -0.30 12.54
CA VAL A 18 -9.86 -1.36 13.00
C VAL A 18 -9.66 -1.30 14.52
N ARG A 19 -9.51 -0.09 15.09
CA ARG A 19 -9.39 0.10 16.56
C ARG A 19 -10.64 -0.36 17.31
N LYS A 20 -11.84 -0.07 16.79
CA LYS A 20 -13.11 -0.55 17.39
C LYS A 20 -13.19 -2.08 17.38
N ILE A 21 -12.81 -2.72 16.25
CA ILE A 21 -12.78 -4.18 16.14
C ILE A 21 -11.76 -4.78 17.12
N ARG A 22 -10.59 -4.15 17.26
CA ARG A 22 -9.58 -4.57 18.22
C ARG A 22 -10.10 -4.58 19.65
N GLN A 23 -10.82 -3.52 20.04
CA GLN A 23 -11.38 -3.38 21.38
C GLN A 23 -12.55 -4.34 21.66
N ALA A 24 -13.38 -4.64 20.65
CA ALA A 24 -14.63 -5.36 20.85
C ALA A 24 -14.56 -6.87 20.52
N VAL A 25 -13.72 -7.29 19.57
CA VAL A 25 -13.80 -8.62 18.96
C VAL A 25 -12.44 -9.34 18.94
N ASN A 26 -11.37 -8.65 18.54
CA ASN A 26 -10.06 -9.29 18.35
C ASN A 26 -8.92 -8.40 18.92
N PRO A 27 -8.57 -8.55 20.21
CA PRO A 27 -7.52 -7.75 20.87
C PRO A 27 -6.14 -7.81 20.19
N ASP A 28 -5.86 -8.89 19.47
CA ASP A 28 -4.59 -9.14 18.78
C ASP A 28 -4.53 -8.49 17.39
N LEU A 29 -5.64 -7.91 16.91
CA LEU A 29 -5.68 -7.21 15.63
C LEU A 29 -4.80 -5.96 15.66
N ASP A 30 -3.87 -5.86 14.72
CA ASP A 30 -2.96 -4.74 14.60
C ASP A 30 -2.76 -4.32 13.15
N ILE A 31 -2.40 -3.05 12.95
CA ILE A 31 -2.11 -2.53 11.61
C ILE A 31 -0.64 -2.79 11.33
N THR A 32 -0.35 -3.71 10.40
CA THR A 32 1.04 -4.04 10.02
C THR A 32 1.70 -2.89 9.24
N GLY A 33 0.91 -2.17 8.44
CA GLY A 33 1.34 -0.94 7.81
C GLY A 33 0.42 -0.50 6.67
N ILE A 34 0.81 0.57 5.99
CA ILE A 34 0.06 1.29 4.96
C ILE A 34 0.90 1.30 3.69
N VAL A 35 0.32 0.86 2.56
CA VAL A 35 1.01 0.81 1.26
C VAL A 35 0.38 1.82 0.32
N ARG A 36 1.23 2.61 -0.34
CA ARG A 36 0.80 3.55 -1.39
C ARG A 36 0.72 2.81 -2.72
N THR A 37 -0.48 2.74 -3.30
CA THR A 37 -0.76 2.02 -4.55
C THR A 37 -1.12 2.94 -5.70
N MET A 38 -0.97 2.46 -6.93
CA MET A 38 -1.21 3.23 -8.17
C MET A 38 -0.41 4.54 -8.22
N TYR A 39 0.76 4.55 -7.58
CA TYR A 39 1.61 5.73 -7.41
C TYR A 39 2.14 6.22 -8.77
N ASP A 40 1.99 7.52 -9.04
CA ASP A 40 2.62 8.21 -10.18
C ASP A 40 3.51 9.34 -9.67
N SER A 41 4.83 9.16 -9.78
CA SER A 41 5.84 10.10 -9.29
C SER A 41 5.82 11.45 -10.02
N ARG A 42 5.14 11.54 -11.16
CA ARG A 42 5.00 12.79 -11.94
C ARG A 42 3.86 13.66 -11.42
N SER A 43 2.97 13.09 -10.60
CA SER A 43 1.83 13.81 -10.05
C SER A 43 2.24 14.56 -8.79
N ARG A 44 2.17 15.89 -8.84
CA ARG A 44 2.42 16.75 -7.68
C ARG A 44 1.49 16.44 -6.51
N LEU A 45 0.21 16.18 -6.79
CA LEU A 45 -0.75 15.80 -5.75
C LEU A 45 -0.33 14.50 -5.05
N VAL A 46 0.16 13.52 -5.80
CA VAL A 46 0.62 12.25 -5.22
C VAL A 46 1.84 12.46 -4.32
N ALA A 47 2.74 13.37 -4.69
CA ALA A 47 3.86 13.75 -3.84
C ALA A 47 3.40 14.43 -2.54
N GLU A 48 2.47 15.38 -2.63
CA GLU A 48 1.92 16.10 -1.47
C GLU A 48 1.18 15.15 -0.51
N VAL A 49 0.31 14.28 -1.04
CA VAL A 49 -0.39 13.25 -0.24
C VAL A 49 0.59 12.27 0.39
N SER A 50 1.64 11.88 -0.34
CA SER A 50 2.67 10.98 0.21
C SER A 50 3.43 11.60 1.37
N GLU A 51 3.69 12.90 1.35
CA GLU A 51 4.37 13.60 2.45
C GLU A 51 3.47 13.68 3.69
N GLN A 52 2.17 13.95 3.50
CA GLN A 52 1.19 13.91 4.58
C GLN A 52 1.07 12.51 5.19
N LEU A 53 1.02 11.46 4.36
CA LEU A 53 1.01 10.09 4.87
C LEU A 53 2.27 9.78 5.69
N ARG A 54 3.44 10.25 5.23
CA ARG A 54 4.71 10.04 5.93
C ARG A 54 4.73 10.75 7.29
N SER A 55 4.29 12.01 7.35
CA SER A 55 4.28 12.77 8.60
C SER A 55 3.26 12.25 9.62
N HIS A 56 2.12 11.71 9.15
CA HIS A 56 1.08 11.18 10.04
C HIS A 56 1.29 9.74 10.49
N PHE A 57 1.80 8.87 9.62
CA PHE A 57 1.86 7.43 9.88
C PHE A 57 3.27 6.89 10.16
N GLY A 58 4.32 7.67 9.88
CA GLY A 58 5.70 7.33 10.21
C GLY A 58 6.05 5.89 9.80
N ASP A 59 6.48 5.09 10.78
CA ASP A 59 6.92 3.71 10.59
C ASP A 59 5.82 2.76 10.09
N LEU A 60 4.53 3.11 10.24
CA LEU A 60 3.45 2.32 9.67
C LEU A 60 3.42 2.44 8.14
N LEU A 61 3.96 3.50 7.55
CA LEU A 61 4.01 3.64 6.10
C LEU A 61 5.12 2.72 5.55
N PHE A 62 4.77 1.89 4.56
CA PHE A 62 5.77 1.15 3.80
C PHE A 62 6.59 2.10 2.94
N GLU A 63 7.92 1.94 2.90
CA GLU A 63 8.78 2.69 1.99
C GLU A 63 8.50 2.27 0.55
N THR A 64 8.21 0.99 0.33
CA THR A 64 7.82 0.47 -0.98
C THR A 64 6.49 1.06 -1.44
N VAL A 65 6.46 1.52 -2.69
CA VAL A 65 5.25 2.00 -3.37
C VAL A 65 4.92 1.09 -4.54
N ILE A 66 3.63 0.85 -4.79
CA ILE A 66 3.18 0.11 -5.97
C ILE A 66 2.85 1.13 -7.08
N PRO A 67 3.67 1.20 -8.15
CA PRO A 67 3.49 2.20 -9.19
C PRO A 67 2.27 1.88 -10.06
N ARG A 68 1.69 2.91 -10.68
CA ARG A 68 0.74 2.71 -11.78
C ARG A 68 1.47 2.01 -12.94
N ASN A 69 1.03 0.81 -13.29
CA ASN A 69 1.71 -0.02 -14.29
C ASN A 69 0.71 -0.84 -15.11
N ILE A 70 0.86 -0.82 -16.43
CA ILE A 70 -0.08 -1.49 -17.35
C ILE A 70 -0.04 -3.01 -17.16
N ARG A 71 1.13 -3.61 -16.93
CA ARG A 71 1.26 -5.06 -16.70
C ARG A 71 0.51 -5.54 -15.46
N LEU A 72 0.41 -4.71 -14.42
CA LEU A 72 -0.44 -5.01 -13.25
C LEU A 72 -1.92 -5.09 -13.61
N ALA A 73 -2.38 -4.26 -14.55
CA ALA A 73 -3.77 -4.26 -14.99
C ALA A 73 -4.07 -5.39 -16.01
N GLU A 74 -3.07 -5.79 -16.79
CA GLU A 74 -3.20 -6.88 -17.78
C GLU A 74 -3.13 -8.27 -17.14
N ALA A 75 -2.27 -8.50 -16.14
CA ALA A 75 -2.06 -9.83 -15.58
C ALA A 75 -3.36 -10.56 -15.14
N PRO A 76 -4.35 -9.89 -14.50
CA PRO A 76 -5.63 -10.50 -14.15
C PRO A 76 -6.44 -11.00 -15.35
N SER A 77 -6.39 -10.34 -16.52
CA SER A 77 -7.13 -10.79 -17.71
C SER A 77 -6.57 -12.08 -18.30
N HIS A 78 -5.31 -12.39 -17.98
CA HIS A 78 -4.66 -13.66 -18.32
C HIS A 78 -4.74 -14.71 -17.20
N GLY A 79 -5.43 -14.40 -16.08
CA GLY A 79 -5.55 -15.31 -14.94
C GLY A 79 -4.22 -15.60 -14.24
N MET A 80 -3.23 -14.70 -14.36
CA MET A 80 -1.89 -14.89 -13.81
C MET A 80 -1.53 -13.77 -12.82
N PRO A 81 -0.74 -14.06 -11.77
CA PRO A 81 -0.11 -13.01 -10.97
C PRO A 81 0.92 -12.25 -11.83
N VAL A 82 1.16 -10.98 -11.51
CA VAL A 82 2.10 -10.15 -12.29
C VAL A 82 3.50 -10.74 -12.38
N MET A 83 3.95 -11.45 -11.34
CA MET A 83 5.27 -12.11 -11.33
C MET A 83 5.37 -13.20 -12.38
N ALA A 84 4.28 -13.93 -12.66
CA ALA A 84 4.24 -14.95 -13.69
C ALA A 84 3.98 -14.35 -15.09
N TYR A 85 3.18 -13.28 -15.15
CA TYR A 85 2.86 -12.58 -16.41
C TYR A 85 4.05 -11.82 -16.98
N ASP A 86 4.72 -11.00 -16.16
CA ASP A 86 5.92 -10.26 -16.53
C ASP A 86 6.76 -9.95 -15.28
N ALA A 87 7.71 -10.84 -14.97
CA ALA A 87 8.61 -10.70 -13.83
C ALA A 87 9.50 -9.45 -13.89
N GLN A 88 9.73 -8.89 -15.09
CA GLN A 88 10.57 -7.71 -15.27
C GLN A 88 9.79 -6.40 -15.16
N ALA A 89 8.45 -6.47 -15.14
CA ALA A 89 7.60 -5.31 -14.96
C ALA A 89 7.91 -4.56 -13.66
N LYS A 90 7.86 -3.23 -13.72
CA LYS A 90 8.04 -2.37 -12.53
C LYS A 90 7.08 -2.75 -11.39
N GLY A 91 5.85 -3.14 -11.73
CA GLY A 91 4.87 -3.60 -10.75
C GLY A 91 5.27 -4.91 -10.07
N ALA A 92 5.78 -5.89 -10.82
CA ALA A 92 6.26 -7.15 -10.25
C ALA A 92 7.42 -6.93 -9.28
N LYS A 93 8.41 -6.13 -9.69
CA LYS A 93 9.55 -5.76 -8.83
C LYS A 93 9.11 -5.03 -7.56
N ALA A 94 8.14 -4.12 -7.67
CA ALA A 94 7.60 -3.40 -6.52
C ALA A 94 6.89 -4.34 -5.52
N TYR A 95 6.12 -5.32 -5.99
CA TYR A 95 5.50 -6.29 -5.09
C TYR A 95 6.51 -7.23 -4.42
N LEU A 96 7.60 -7.61 -5.10
CA LEU A 96 8.68 -8.38 -4.48
C LEU A 96 9.37 -7.57 -3.38
N ALA A 97 9.71 -6.31 -3.65
CA ALA A 97 10.27 -5.42 -2.63
C ALA A 97 9.32 -5.22 -1.44
N LEU A 98 8.01 -5.11 -1.69
CA LEU A 98 7.01 -5.01 -0.63
C LEU A 98 6.94 -6.29 0.21
N ALA A 99 7.06 -7.46 -0.43
CA ALA A 99 7.10 -8.74 0.28
C ALA A 99 8.34 -8.84 1.19
N ASP A 100 9.51 -8.40 0.71
CA ASP A 100 10.74 -8.35 1.51
C ASP A 100 10.59 -7.39 2.71
N GLU A 101 10.05 -6.19 2.49
CA GLU A 101 9.80 -5.21 3.54
C GLU A 101 8.79 -5.74 4.58
N LEU A 102 7.73 -6.42 4.14
CA LEU A 102 6.74 -7.05 5.02
C LEU A 102 7.37 -8.18 5.83
N ALA A 103 8.15 -9.06 5.20
CA ALA A 103 8.82 -10.17 5.87
C ALA A 103 9.77 -9.66 6.96
N ALA A 104 10.52 -8.60 6.68
CA ALA A 104 11.40 -7.96 7.67
C ALA A 104 10.61 -7.39 8.87
N ARG A 105 9.47 -6.75 8.63
CA ARG A 105 8.61 -6.21 9.70
C ARG A 105 7.97 -7.29 10.57
N VAL A 106 7.53 -8.39 9.95
CA VAL A 106 6.86 -9.49 10.66
C VAL A 106 7.86 -10.37 11.40
N SER A 107 9.04 -10.62 10.84
CA SER A 107 10.07 -11.45 11.47
C SER A 107 10.78 -10.75 12.65
N GLY A 108 10.66 -9.42 12.75
CA GLY A 108 11.15 -8.63 13.87
C GLY A 108 10.16 -8.46 15.03
N LYS A 109 8.93 -9.00 14.89
CA LYS A 109 7.93 -9.14 15.97
C LYS A 109 8.01 -10.54 16.55
#